data_AF-A0A8H7E416-F1
#
_entry.id   AF-A0A8H7E416-F1
#
_cell.length_a   1.000
_cell.length_b   1.000
_cell.length_c   1.000
_cell.angle_alpha   90.00
_cell.angle_beta   90.00
_cell.angle_gamma   90.00
#
_symmetry.space_group_name_H-M   'P 1'
#
loop_
_entity.id
_entity.type
_entity.pdbx_description
1 polymer ?
#
loop_
_entity_poly.entity_id
_entity_poly.type
_entity_poly.pdbx_seq_one_letter_code
_entity_poly.pdbx_strand_id
1 'polypeptide(L)'
;MIPPIANSILVSNPQFASLHRHLTTNLLSPDASTRALSEAHTSTSQALRSHLLQAAKEELLISSIRNIATRSAEKEDEEVLNLAPKQREIVGTISMILDEAPILDFHGDDYELLRPDIDAFHAHMEEIAIPVSGSLQHQYDILCKIASPTSSPVEPASAKQVANSKRTLNKTVKNTTVSSSTPSLPALLYPLLPEIPPPTLHSSLASLYNTTLQHSTTHLTLLRTVLTHLELTTHGLHARNTKARSAHLSTVASALAKRIEMVYLRCRNSLYNRDVQTALGNYQRHLAKVEGEVEERERCLKGVLDEFESVGLGLDLENGGEGEGKGRKGVMREVGSRYGEVLKEIERVREEVERLEGGHRAVQQSRAAKRSGSERVGES
;
A
#
# COMPACT_ATOMS: atom_id res chain seq x y z
N MET A 1 -30.69 26.50 27.52
CA MET A 1 -31.68 26.77 28.60
C MET A 1 -32.39 25.49 29.05
N ILE A 2 -32.40 25.20 30.36
CA ILE A 2 -33.15 24.06 30.93
C ILE A 2 -34.64 24.44 30.99
N PRO A 3 -35.56 23.65 30.39
CA PRO A 3 -36.98 23.97 30.39
C PRO A 3 -37.56 23.91 31.81
N PRO A 4 -38.45 24.85 32.20
CA PRO A 4 -39.01 24.89 33.54
C PRO A 4 -39.90 23.66 33.80
N ILE A 5 -39.60 22.91 34.86
CA ILE A 5 -40.37 21.73 35.26
C ILE A 5 -41.56 22.16 36.14
N ALA A 6 -42.73 21.58 35.91
CA ALA A 6 -43.93 21.86 36.70
C ALA A 6 -43.76 21.44 38.18
N ASN A 7 -44.12 22.34 39.10
CA ASN A 7 -43.97 22.15 40.55
C ASN A 7 -44.72 20.91 41.08
N SER A 8 -45.78 20.45 40.41
CA SER A 8 -46.52 19.25 40.75
C SER A 8 -45.69 17.96 40.65
N ILE A 9 -44.74 17.90 39.71
CA ILE A 9 -43.85 16.75 39.48
C ILE A 9 -42.73 16.72 40.52
N LEU A 10 -42.27 17.89 40.97
CA LEU A 10 -41.27 17.99 42.03
C LEU A 10 -41.83 17.61 43.40
N VAL A 11 -43.13 17.84 43.64
CA VAL A 11 -43.81 17.45 44.89
C VAL A 11 -44.15 15.95 44.89
N SER A 12 -44.52 15.37 43.75
CA SER A 12 -44.85 13.94 43.67
C SER A 12 -43.63 13.02 43.76
N ASN A 13 -42.44 13.49 43.38
CA ASN A 13 -41.21 12.71 43.45
C ASN A 13 -40.08 13.49 44.17
N PRO A 14 -39.96 13.35 45.50
CA PRO A 14 -38.99 14.11 46.28
C PRO A 14 -37.53 13.74 45.98
N GLN A 15 -37.27 12.50 45.52
CA GLN A 15 -35.93 12.08 45.10
C GLN A 15 -35.50 12.79 43.81
N PHE A 16 -36.42 12.90 42.84
CA PHE A 16 -36.20 13.66 41.62
C PHE A 16 -36.02 15.16 41.90
N ALA A 17 -36.77 15.73 42.83
CA ALA A 17 -36.60 17.13 43.23
C ALA A 17 -35.21 17.40 43.84
N SER A 18 -34.71 16.50 44.69
CA SER A 18 -33.36 16.58 45.24
C SER A 18 -32.29 16.50 44.15
N LEU A 19 -32.44 15.55 43.20
CA LEU A 19 -31.51 15.39 42.08
C LEU A 19 -31.53 16.62 41.14
N HIS A 20 -32.73 17.10 40.76
CA HIS A 20 -32.88 18.28 39.92
C HIS A 20 -32.28 19.51 40.58
N ARG A 21 -32.50 19.70 41.89
CA ARG A 21 -31.86 20.78 42.66
C ARG A 21 -30.34 20.61 42.65
N HIS A 22 -29.81 19.42 42.90
CA HIS A 22 -28.37 19.17 42.89
C HIS A 22 -27.74 19.42 41.50
N LEU A 23 -28.39 18.97 40.43
CA LEU A 23 -27.93 19.17 39.06
C LEU A 23 -27.95 20.66 38.66
N THR A 24 -29.01 21.39 38.97
CA THR A 24 -29.16 22.81 38.60
C THR A 24 -28.35 23.77 39.47
N THR A 25 -28.03 23.38 40.72
CA THR A 25 -27.26 24.24 41.64
C THR A 25 -25.76 23.97 41.61
N ASN A 26 -25.33 22.70 41.57
CA ASN A 26 -23.91 22.34 41.68
C ASN A 26 -23.26 22.01 40.33
N LEU A 27 -24.01 21.36 39.42
CA LEU A 27 -23.40 20.75 38.23
C LEU A 27 -23.65 21.52 36.93
N LEU A 28 -24.72 22.27 36.81
CA LEU A 28 -25.12 22.92 35.56
C LEU A 28 -25.23 24.44 35.71
N SER A 29 -24.90 25.13 34.63
CA SER A 29 -25.16 26.55 34.42
C SER A 29 -26.59 26.73 33.89
N PRO A 30 -27.21 27.93 33.99
CA PRO A 30 -28.57 28.17 33.47
C PRO A 30 -28.74 27.86 31.98
N ASP A 31 -27.64 27.79 31.22
CA ASP A 31 -27.63 27.37 29.82
C ASP A 31 -27.37 25.87 29.60
N ALA A 32 -27.55 25.03 30.63
CA ALA A 32 -27.32 23.58 30.60
C ALA A 32 -25.85 23.15 30.34
N SER A 33 -24.90 24.09 30.35
CA SER A 33 -23.46 23.79 30.32
C SER A 33 -22.96 23.36 31.70
N THR A 34 -22.09 22.35 31.76
CA THR A 34 -21.55 21.80 33.01
C THR A 34 -20.64 22.82 33.70
N ARG A 35 -20.88 23.11 34.99
CA ARG A 35 -19.96 23.89 35.82
C ARG A 35 -18.69 23.05 36.04
N ALA A 36 -17.52 23.65 35.84
CA ALA A 36 -16.25 22.96 36.04
C ALA A 36 -16.15 22.45 37.49
N LEU A 37 -16.06 21.13 37.65
CA LEU A 37 -16.22 20.45 38.93
C LEU A 37 -15.02 20.63 39.90
N SER A 38 -13.95 21.31 39.48
CA SER A 38 -12.77 21.54 40.31
C SER A 38 -11.93 22.71 39.80
N GLU A 39 -11.55 23.62 40.70
CA GLU A 39 -10.57 24.69 40.45
C GLU A 39 -9.22 24.13 39.94
N ALA A 40 -8.89 22.87 40.26
CA ALA A 40 -7.68 22.20 39.82
C ALA A 40 -7.61 22.00 38.29
N HIS A 41 -8.75 21.98 37.59
CA HIS A 41 -8.80 21.81 36.14
C HIS A 41 -8.90 23.11 35.36
N THR A 42 -9.01 24.26 36.04
CA THR A 42 -9.11 25.57 35.39
C THR A 42 -7.88 25.86 34.53
N SER A 43 -6.68 25.59 35.06
CA SER A 43 -5.41 25.72 34.34
C SER A 43 -5.35 24.79 33.12
N THR A 44 -5.74 23.52 33.26
CA THR A 44 -5.76 22.56 32.13
C THR A 44 -6.82 22.90 31.09
N SER A 45 -7.99 23.40 31.51
CA SER A 45 -9.05 23.85 30.60
C SER A 45 -8.66 25.13 29.88
N GLN A 46 -7.90 26.02 30.52
CA GLN A 46 -7.35 27.21 29.89
C GLN A 46 -6.28 26.84 28.86
N ALA A 47 -5.37 25.90 29.20
CA ALA A 47 -4.38 25.37 28.27
C ALA A 47 -5.02 24.66 27.07
N LEU A 48 -6.07 23.87 27.29
CA LEU A 48 -6.83 23.23 26.23
C LEU A 48 -7.55 24.25 25.35
N ARG A 49 -8.15 25.30 25.94
CA ARG A 49 -8.76 26.39 25.18
C ARG A 49 -7.74 27.14 24.33
N SER A 50 -6.54 27.42 24.86
CA SER A 50 -5.50 28.06 24.05
C SER A 50 -5.06 27.17 22.89
N HIS A 51 -4.93 25.86 23.11
CA HIS A 51 -4.58 24.91 22.04
C HIS A 51 -5.68 24.81 20.98
N LEU A 52 -6.94 24.73 21.40
CA LEU A 52 -8.08 24.73 20.46
C LEU A 52 -8.17 26.04 19.67
N LEU A 53 -7.90 27.17 20.33
CA LEU A 53 -7.90 28.48 19.68
C LEU A 53 -6.76 28.58 18.66
N GLN A 54 -5.58 28.05 18.99
CA GLN A 54 -4.46 27.98 18.06
C GLN A 54 -4.78 27.08 16.86
N ALA A 55 -5.29 25.87 17.09
CA ALA A 55 -5.70 24.96 16.03
C ALA A 55 -6.78 25.58 15.13
N ALA A 56 -7.78 26.26 15.70
CA ALA A 56 -8.81 26.95 14.95
C ALA A 56 -8.26 28.13 14.13
N LYS A 57 -7.26 28.86 14.64
CA LYS A 57 -6.58 29.91 13.89
C LYS A 57 -5.82 29.33 12.69
N GLU A 58 -5.08 28.25 12.91
CA GLU A 58 -4.33 27.55 11.86
C GLU A 58 -5.29 27.04 10.79
N GLU A 59 -6.38 26.37 11.18
CA GLU A 59 -7.41 25.89 10.25
C GLU A 59 -8.06 27.03 9.46
N LEU A 60 -8.36 28.16 10.11
CA LEU A 60 -8.94 29.33 9.47
C LEU A 60 -7.98 29.95 8.44
N LEU A 61 -6.68 30.01 8.75
CA LEU A 61 -5.66 30.47 7.81
C LEU A 61 -5.52 29.52 6.62
N ILE A 62 -5.42 28.21 6.86
CA ILE A 62 -5.37 27.18 5.82
C ILE A 62 -6.62 27.28 4.93
N SER A 63 -7.80 27.40 5.53
CA SER A 63 -9.06 27.52 4.79
C SER A 63 -9.14 28.79 3.94
N SER A 64 -8.56 29.90 4.41
CA SER A 64 -8.48 31.17 3.67
C SER A 64 -7.53 31.08 2.49
N ILE A 65 -6.35 30.48 2.69
CA ILE A 65 -5.37 30.21 1.62
C ILE A 65 -5.99 29.30 0.57
N ARG A 66 -6.68 28.22 0.98
CA ARG A 66 -7.40 27.31 0.08
C ARG A 66 -8.50 28.03 -0.70
N ASN A 67 -9.24 28.94 -0.05
CA ASN A 67 -10.28 29.72 -0.72
C ASN A 67 -9.67 30.64 -1.80
N ILE A 68 -8.53 31.27 -1.52
CA ILE A 68 -7.82 32.09 -2.52
C ILE A 68 -7.31 31.26 -3.68
N ALA A 69 -6.73 30.08 -3.40
CA ALA A 69 -6.28 29.14 -4.42
C ALA A 69 -7.42 28.67 -5.36
N THR A 70 -8.60 28.41 -4.78
CA THR A 70 -9.76 27.88 -5.54
C THR A 70 -10.62 28.96 -6.21
N ARG A 71 -10.67 30.17 -5.63
CA ARG A 71 -11.42 31.31 -6.19
C ARG A 71 -10.77 31.89 -7.44
N SER A 72 -9.45 31.76 -7.58
CA SER A 72 -8.73 32.30 -8.74
C SER A 72 -8.94 31.55 -10.07
N ALA A 73 -9.73 30.48 -10.10
CA ALA A 73 -10.00 29.72 -11.34
C ALA A 73 -11.12 30.32 -12.21
N GLU A 74 -11.88 31.28 -11.69
CA GLU A 74 -12.95 31.95 -12.44
C GLU A 74 -12.40 33.23 -13.12
N LYS A 75 -12.44 33.25 -14.47
CA LYS A 75 -11.84 34.28 -15.36
C LYS A 75 -12.32 35.73 -15.11
N GLU A 76 -13.25 35.94 -14.20
CA GLU A 76 -13.86 37.24 -13.90
C GLU A 76 -13.25 37.91 -12.64
N ASP A 77 -12.45 37.18 -11.85
CA ASP A 77 -11.85 37.66 -10.58
C ASP A 77 -10.37 38.12 -10.70
N GLU A 78 -9.78 38.13 -11.90
CA GLU A 78 -8.39 38.57 -12.16
C GLU A 78 -8.11 40.00 -11.67
N GLU A 79 -9.11 40.90 -11.69
CA GLU A 79 -8.98 42.28 -11.21
C GLU A 79 -9.14 42.43 -9.70
N VAL A 80 -9.72 41.44 -8.99
CA VAL A 80 -10.08 41.58 -7.56
C VAL A 80 -8.97 41.06 -6.65
N LEU A 81 -8.15 40.12 -7.12
CA LEU A 81 -7.12 39.48 -6.30
C LEU A 81 -5.69 40.02 -6.51
N ASN A 82 -5.43 40.84 -7.54
CA ASN A 82 -4.12 41.46 -7.81
C ASN A 82 -2.92 40.51 -7.67
N LEU A 83 -3.10 39.21 -7.90
CA LEU A 83 -2.07 38.19 -7.69
C LEU A 83 -1.47 37.78 -9.03
N ALA A 84 -0.15 37.87 -9.14
CA ALA A 84 0.55 37.46 -10.34
C ALA A 84 0.35 35.95 -10.59
N PRO A 85 0.31 35.49 -11.84
CA PRO A 85 0.06 34.09 -12.18
C PRO A 85 1.03 33.11 -11.48
N LYS A 86 2.30 33.51 -11.31
CA LYS A 86 3.31 32.73 -10.58
C LYS A 86 2.99 32.56 -9.09
N GLN A 87 2.44 33.59 -8.44
CA GLN A 87 2.07 33.52 -7.03
C GLN A 87 0.87 32.63 -6.80
N ARG A 88 -0.03 32.53 -7.78
CA ARG A 88 -1.19 31.62 -7.74
C ARG A 88 -0.78 30.16 -7.79
N GLU A 89 0.20 29.84 -8.63
CA GLU A 89 0.76 28.50 -8.71
C GLU A 89 1.40 28.11 -7.37
N ILE A 90 2.20 29.01 -6.78
CA ILE A 90 2.85 28.78 -5.47
C ILE A 90 1.81 28.62 -4.33
N VAL A 91 0.76 29.44 -4.31
CA VAL A 91 -0.33 29.32 -3.32
C VAL A 91 -1.12 28.01 -3.52
N GLY A 92 -1.31 27.59 -4.77
CA GLY A 92 -1.96 26.34 -5.12
C GLY A 92 -1.16 25.11 -4.71
N THR A 93 0.15 25.08 -4.98
CA THR A 93 1.03 23.98 -4.57
C THR A 93 1.10 23.87 -3.06
N ILE A 94 1.21 24.99 -2.33
CA ILE A 94 1.26 24.98 -0.86
C ILE A 94 -0.08 24.62 -0.24
N SER A 95 -1.21 25.08 -0.79
CA SER A 95 -2.51 24.60 -0.33
C SER A 95 -2.65 23.09 -0.49
N MET A 96 -2.06 22.50 -1.53
CA MET A 96 -2.06 21.05 -1.73
C MET A 96 -1.14 20.34 -0.71
N ILE A 97 0.05 20.89 -0.46
CA ILE A 97 0.99 20.37 0.54
C ILE A 97 0.38 20.41 1.96
N LEU A 98 -0.28 21.52 2.32
CA LEU A 98 -0.94 21.68 3.62
C LEU A 98 -2.16 20.76 3.79
N ASP A 99 -2.85 20.41 2.70
CA ASP A 99 -3.97 19.46 2.73
C ASP A 99 -3.50 18.01 2.92
N GLU A 100 -2.33 17.66 2.39
CA GLU A 100 -1.75 16.31 2.45
C GLU A 100 -0.81 16.10 3.65
N ALA A 101 -0.38 17.18 4.33
CA ALA A 101 0.48 17.12 5.52
C ALA A 101 0.00 16.24 6.69
N PRO A 102 -1.30 16.12 7.02
CA PRO A 102 -1.73 15.20 8.07
C PRO A 102 -1.76 13.73 7.63
N ILE A 103 -1.59 13.45 6.34
CA ILE A 103 -1.68 12.09 5.75
C ILE A 103 -0.29 11.57 5.38
N LEU A 104 0.60 12.46 4.94
CA LEU A 104 1.97 12.16 4.59
C LEU A 104 2.88 12.40 5.80
N ASP A 105 3.38 11.33 6.40
CA ASP A 105 4.57 11.38 7.26
C ASP A 105 5.77 11.78 6.38
N PHE A 106 5.90 13.07 6.05
CA PHE A 106 6.98 13.59 5.22
C PHE A 106 8.33 13.20 5.85
N HIS A 107 9.09 12.33 5.16
CA HIS A 107 10.43 11.97 5.58
C HIS A 107 11.40 13.10 5.19
N GLY A 108 12.58 13.16 5.82
CA GLY A 108 13.53 14.26 5.64
C GLY A 108 13.87 14.58 4.17
N ASP A 109 13.95 13.55 3.32
CA ASP A 109 14.23 13.68 1.88
C ASP A 109 13.07 14.35 1.10
N ASP A 110 11.82 14.16 1.53
CA ASP A 110 10.65 14.80 0.92
C ASP A 110 10.62 16.30 1.23
N TYR A 111 11.06 16.69 2.44
CA TYR A 111 11.23 18.09 2.83
C TYR A 111 12.32 18.79 2.01
N GLU A 112 13.39 18.10 1.64
CA GLU A 112 14.43 18.67 0.76
C GLU A 112 13.89 18.97 -0.64
N LEU A 113 12.98 18.12 -1.15
CA LEU A 113 12.33 18.32 -2.46
C LEU A 113 11.33 19.48 -2.44
N LEU A 114 10.64 19.70 -1.31
CA LEU A 114 9.63 20.75 -1.12
C LEU A 114 10.23 22.12 -0.73
N ARG A 115 11.48 22.14 -0.28
CA ARG A 115 12.19 23.34 0.18
C ARG A 115 12.20 24.51 -0.81
N PRO A 116 12.38 24.30 -2.13
CA PRO A 116 12.33 25.40 -3.10
C PRO A 116 10.98 26.09 -3.17
N ASP A 117 9.88 25.33 -3.06
CA ASP A 117 8.52 25.86 -3.10
C ASP A 117 8.17 26.61 -1.80
N ILE A 118 8.65 26.11 -0.66
CA ILE A 118 8.52 26.76 0.65
C ILE A 118 9.30 28.08 0.66
N ASP A 119 10.54 28.10 0.19
CA ASP A 119 11.37 29.30 0.10
C ASP A 119 10.75 30.34 -0.86
N ALA A 120 10.19 29.89 -2.00
CA ALA A 120 9.48 30.75 -2.95
C ALA A 120 8.22 31.37 -2.35
N PHE A 121 7.49 30.66 -1.49
CA PHE A 121 6.36 31.20 -0.78
C PHE A 121 6.74 32.17 0.32
N HIS A 122 7.79 31.89 1.08
CA HIS A 122 8.30 32.84 2.05
C HIS A 122 8.72 34.16 1.40
N ALA A 123 9.29 34.12 0.18
CA ALA A 123 9.63 35.31 -0.58
C ALA A 123 8.40 36.15 -1.01
N HIS A 124 7.24 35.51 -1.22
CA HIS A 124 5.99 36.17 -1.64
C HIS A 124 4.93 36.28 -0.53
N MET A 125 5.31 36.03 0.72
CA MET A 125 4.38 35.92 1.84
C MET A 125 3.65 37.24 2.12
N GLU A 126 4.32 38.38 2.02
CA GLU A 126 3.73 39.70 2.26
C GLU A 126 2.66 40.05 1.21
N GLU A 127 2.88 39.65 -0.04
CA GLU A 127 1.94 39.87 -1.15
C GLU A 127 0.71 38.97 -1.03
N ILE A 128 0.87 37.76 -0.50
CA ILE A 128 -0.22 36.79 -0.24
C ILE A 128 -0.99 37.15 1.05
N ALA A 129 -0.36 37.82 2.02
CA ALA A 129 -1.00 38.21 3.27
C ALA A 129 -2.14 39.23 3.06
N ILE A 130 -1.98 40.14 2.10
CA ILE A 130 -2.98 41.17 1.75
C ILE A 130 -4.33 40.54 1.34
N PRO A 131 -4.41 39.65 0.34
CA PRO A 131 -5.66 39.01 -0.06
C PRO A 131 -6.22 38.06 1.00
N VAL A 132 -5.36 37.38 1.79
CA VAL A 132 -5.82 36.57 2.93
C VAL A 132 -6.53 37.44 3.97
N SER A 133 -5.93 38.57 4.34
CA SER A 133 -6.54 39.53 5.26
C SER A 133 -7.85 40.10 4.71
N GLY A 134 -7.90 40.45 3.41
CA GLY A 134 -9.14 40.93 2.78
C GLY A 134 -10.26 39.89 2.77
N SER A 135 -9.93 38.62 2.51
CA SER A 135 -10.87 37.50 2.60
C SER A 135 -11.44 37.33 4.01
N LEU A 136 -10.58 37.43 5.03
CA LEU A 136 -10.98 37.34 6.43
C LEU A 136 -11.84 38.52 6.89
N GLN A 137 -11.50 39.74 6.48
CA GLN A 137 -12.32 40.92 6.76
C GLN A 137 -13.70 40.80 6.11
N HIS A 138 -13.77 40.32 4.88
CA HIS A 138 -15.04 40.07 4.21
C HIS A 138 -15.88 39.00 4.92
N GLN A 139 -15.26 37.92 5.40
CA GLN A 139 -15.95 36.90 6.21
C GLN A 139 -16.45 37.49 7.54
N TYR A 140 -15.63 38.32 8.20
CA TYR A 140 -16.01 39.02 9.42
C TYR A 140 -17.22 39.95 9.21
N ASP A 141 -17.24 40.74 8.12
CA ASP A 141 -18.36 41.62 7.79
C ASP A 141 -19.65 40.85 7.52
N ILE A 142 -19.57 39.70 6.85
CA ILE A 142 -20.72 38.81 6.64
C ILE A 142 -21.23 38.28 7.98
N LEU A 143 -20.34 37.81 8.86
CA LEU A 143 -20.72 37.31 10.17
C LEU A 143 -21.35 38.41 11.03
N CYS A 144 -20.84 39.64 10.96
CA CYS A 144 -21.43 40.80 11.62
C CYS A 144 -22.85 41.10 11.09
N LYS A 145 -23.06 41.02 9.78
CA LYS A 145 -24.39 41.18 9.13
C LYS A 145 -25.37 40.08 9.53
N ILE A 146 -24.91 38.85 9.69
CA ILE A 146 -25.74 37.71 10.13
C ILE A 146 -26.07 37.83 11.63
N ALA A 147 -25.11 38.24 12.46
CA ALA A 147 -25.30 38.38 13.90
C ALA A 147 -26.20 39.57 14.29
N SER A 148 -26.25 40.61 13.45
CA SER A 148 -27.07 41.81 13.68
C SER A 148 -28.10 42.04 12.55
N PRO A 149 -29.17 41.23 12.45
CA PRO A 149 -30.17 41.37 11.39
C PRO A 149 -31.07 42.61 11.50
N THR A 150 -30.91 43.45 12.54
CA THR A 150 -31.80 44.60 12.82
C THR A 150 -31.26 45.97 12.40
N SER A 151 -30.03 46.08 11.87
CA SER A 151 -29.47 47.36 11.43
C SER A 151 -29.78 47.61 9.94
N SER A 152 -30.94 48.23 9.67
CA SER A 152 -31.27 48.87 8.39
C SER A 152 -30.58 50.26 8.26
N PRO A 153 -30.52 50.87 7.07
CA PRO A 153 -29.30 51.35 6.43
C PRO A 153 -28.90 52.79 6.79
N VAL A 154 -27.60 53.07 6.79
CA VAL A 154 -27.09 54.42 6.54
C VAL A 154 -26.24 54.35 5.28
N GLU A 155 -26.82 54.81 4.18
CA GLU A 155 -26.05 55.33 3.05
C GLU A 155 -25.79 56.82 3.32
N PRO A 156 -24.67 57.39 2.83
CA PRO A 156 -24.74 57.84 1.45
C PRO A 156 -23.47 57.63 0.61
N ALA A 157 -23.73 57.52 -0.70
CA ALA A 157 -22.90 58.02 -1.80
C ALA A 157 -21.65 57.23 -2.22
N SER A 158 -21.88 56.17 -3.01
CA SER A 158 -21.23 56.04 -4.33
C SER A 158 -22.02 55.03 -5.16
N ALA A 159 -22.97 55.55 -5.94
CA ALA A 159 -23.72 54.80 -6.92
C ALA A 159 -22.80 54.39 -8.08
N LYS A 160 -22.28 53.15 -8.05
CA LYS A 160 -21.81 52.36 -9.21
C LYS A 160 -21.25 50.99 -8.79
N GLN A 161 -21.97 50.17 -8.02
CA GLN A 161 -21.55 48.77 -7.82
C GLN A 161 -22.66 47.85 -7.30
N VAL A 162 -23.86 47.93 -7.88
CA VAL A 162 -24.95 46.97 -7.59
C VAL A 162 -25.41 46.32 -8.89
N ALA A 163 -24.54 45.50 -9.46
CA ALA A 163 -24.90 44.59 -10.56
C ALA A 163 -24.31 43.18 -10.42
N ASN A 164 -23.22 43.00 -9.65
CA ASN A 164 -22.52 41.70 -9.58
C ASN A 164 -22.74 40.92 -8.28
N SER A 165 -23.72 41.30 -7.44
CA SER A 165 -24.04 40.61 -6.20
C SER A 165 -25.02 39.45 -6.42
N LYS A 166 -24.64 38.46 -7.21
CA LYS A 166 -25.39 37.20 -7.36
C LYS A 166 -24.47 35.98 -7.42
N ARG A 167 -23.46 35.85 -6.56
CA ARG A 167 -22.69 34.59 -6.51
C ARG A 167 -21.79 34.34 -5.29
N THR A 168 -22.17 34.71 -4.08
CA THR A 168 -21.37 34.37 -2.89
C THR A 168 -22.24 34.02 -1.69
N LEU A 169 -23.18 33.09 -1.89
CA LEU A 169 -23.91 32.40 -0.85
C LEU A 169 -23.97 30.95 -1.27
N ASN A 170 -22.93 30.16 -0.98
CA ASN A 170 -22.96 28.68 -1.01
C ASN A 170 -21.62 28.09 -0.53
N LYS A 171 -21.18 28.44 0.67
CA LYS A 171 -20.32 27.56 1.48
C LYS A 171 -20.19 28.15 2.87
N THR A 172 -20.80 27.49 3.85
CA THR A 172 -20.51 27.45 5.30
C THR A 172 -21.83 27.33 6.06
N VAL A 173 -22.57 26.23 5.86
CA VAL A 173 -23.49 25.69 6.86
C VAL A 173 -23.46 24.16 6.73
N LYS A 174 -22.39 23.55 7.23
CA LYS A 174 -22.49 22.19 7.76
C LYS A 174 -22.62 22.35 9.27
N ASN A 175 -23.67 21.76 9.82
CA ASN A 175 -24.00 21.64 11.25
C ASN A 175 -24.76 22.83 11.87
N THR A 176 -26.02 22.98 11.47
CA THR A 176 -27.08 23.35 12.41
C THR A 176 -28.26 22.43 12.19
N THR A 177 -28.47 21.52 13.13
CA THR A 177 -29.73 20.82 13.33
C THR A 177 -30.80 21.87 13.64
N VAL A 178 -31.48 22.37 12.62
CA VAL A 178 -32.70 23.16 12.82
C VAL A 178 -33.82 22.15 13.05
N SER A 179 -34.06 21.89 14.33
CA SER A 179 -35.24 21.20 14.80
C SER A 179 -36.49 21.81 14.16
N SER A 180 -37.38 20.91 13.78
CA SER A 180 -38.78 21.13 13.41
C SER A 180 -39.48 22.15 14.32
N SER A 181 -39.69 23.36 13.83
CA SER A 181 -40.80 24.21 14.27
C SER A 181 -41.07 25.28 13.22
N THR A 182 -41.69 24.89 12.10
CA THR A 182 -42.51 25.81 11.34
C THR A 182 -43.87 25.89 12.05
N PRO A 183 -44.23 26.98 12.75
CA PRO A 183 -45.63 27.21 13.04
C PRO A 183 -46.32 27.41 11.69
N SER A 184 -47.28 26.54 11.40
CA SER A 184 -48.04 26.57 10.16
C SER A 184 -48.69 27.95 9.97
N LEU A 185 -48.30 28.65 8.89
CA LEU A 185 -48.87 29.93 8.45
C LEU A 185 -50.41 30.03 8.42
N PRO A 186 -51.21 28.96 8.23
CA PRO A 186 -52.66 29.05 8.32
C PRO A 186 -53.18 29.51 9.71
N ALA A 187 -52.42 29.26 10.78
CA ALA A 187 -52.83 29.60 12.14
C ALA A 187 -52.76 31.11 12.44
N LEU A 188 -51.94 31.86 11.69
CA LEU A 188 -51.82 33.31 11.84
C LEU A 188 -52.79 34.08 10.92
N LEU A 189 -53.36 33.43 9.90
CA LEU A 189 -54.26 34.08 8.95
C LEU A 189 -55.73 34.07 9.38
N TYR A 190 -56.16 33.07 10.15
CA TYR A 190 -57.54 32.94 10.61
C TYR A 190 -58.03 34.09 11.54
N PRO A 191 -57.21 34.68 12.41
CA PRO A 191 -57.66 35.76 13.31
C PRO A 191 -57.79 37.14 12.65
N LEU A 192 -57.14 37.38 11.51
CA LEU A 192 -57.02 38.71 10.87
C LEU A 192 -58.07 38.99 9.79
N LEU A 193 -58.95 38.03 9.51
CA LEU A 193 -59.93 38.10 8.44
C LEU A 193 -61.17 39.00 8.68
N PRO A 194 -61.60 39.35 9.91
CA PRO A 194 -62.87 40.10 10.07
C PRO A 194 -62.84 41.62 9.81
N GLU A 195 -61.71 42.31 9.69
CA GLU A 195 -61.68 43.78 9.92
C GLU A 195 -61.10 44.70 8.82
N ILE A 196 -60.85 44.26 7.58
CA ILE A 196 -60.16 45.11 6.59
C ILE A 196 -61.01 45.40 5.33
N PRO A 197 -61.20 46.68 4.93
CA PRO A 197 -62.04 47.10 3.81
C PRO A 197 -61.53 46.68 2.40
N PRO A 198 -62.43 46.52 1.42
CA PRO A 198 -62.21 45.71 0.21
C PRO A 198 -61.11 46.13 -0.79
N PRO A 199 -60.73 47.41 -1.00
CA PRO A 199 -59.74 47.74 -2.04
C PRO A 199 -58.29 47.43 -1.64
N THR A 200 -58.01 47.27 -0.34
CA THR A 200 -56.65 46.98 0.17
C THR A 200 -56.37 45.47 0.28
N LEU A 201 -57.43 44.65 0.31
CA LEU A 201 -57.35 43.20 0.41
C LEU A 201 -56.80 42.57 -0.87
N HIS A 202 -57.22 43.07 -2.04
CA HIS A 202 -56.77 42.54 -3.33
C HIS A 202 -55.29 42.84 -3.60
N SER A 203 -54.77 44.03 -3.24
CA SER A 203 -53.34 44.32 -3.44
C SER A 203 -52.47 43.58 -2.42
N SER A 204 -52.95 43.44 -1.18
CA SER A 204 -52.29 42.65 -0.13
C SER A 204 -52.23 41.16 -0.51
N LEU A 205 -53.33 40.56 -0.96
CA LEU A 205 -53.37 39.16 -1.42
C LEU A 205 -52.55 38.95 -2.69
N ALA A 206 -52.58 39.88 -3.65
CA ALA A 206 -51.74 39.80 -4.84
C ALA A 206 -50.24 39.89 -4.48
N SER A 207 -49.88 40.74 -3.51
CA SER A 207 -48.51 40.83 -2.98
C SER A 207 -48.11 39.56 -2.23
N LEU A 208 -48.98 38.98 -1.40
CA LEU A 208 -48.75 37.72 -0.69
C LEU A 208 -48.60 36.55 -1.69
N TYR A 209 -49.47 36.47 -2.69
CA TYR A 209 -49.39 35.46 -3.74
C TYR A 209 -48.09 35.58 -4.54
N ASN A 210 -47.70 36.80 -4.91
CA ASN A 210 -46.46 37.03 -5.64
C ASN A 210 -45.22 36.73 -4.79
N THR A 211 -45.23 37.07 -3.50
CA THR A 211 -44.11 36.77 -2.59
C THR A 211 -44.00 35.28 -2.28
N THR A 212 -45.11 34.56 -2.13
CA THR A 212 -45.10 33.09 -1.96
C THR A 212 -44.68 32.37 -3.24
N LEU A 213 -45.08 32.86 -4.40
CA LEU A 213 -44.63 32.33 -5.70
C LEU A 213 -43.13 32.61 -5.92
N GLN A 214 -42.65 33.80 -5.56
CA GLN A 214 -41.21 34.14 -5.56
C GLN A 214 -40.42 33.28 -4.55
N HIS A 215 -40.97 33.04 -3.36
CA HIS A 215 -40.34 32.18 -2.37
C HIS A 215 -40.27 30.72 -2.83
N SER A 216 -41.34 30.19 -3.43
CA SER A 216 -41.37 28.83 -3.96
C SER A 216 -40.41 28.66 -5.15
N THR A 217 -40.37 29.61 -6.06
CA THR A 217 -39.45 29.58 -7.22
C THR A 217 -37.98 29.72 -6.80
N THR A 218 -37.68 30.56 -5.81
CA THR A 218 -36.32 30.64 -5.24
C THR A 218 -35.93 29.36 -4.49
N HIS A 219 -36.87 28.74 -3.77
CA HIS A 219 -36.61 27.47 -3.09
C HIS A 219 -36.36 26.32 -4.08
N LEU A 220 -37.14 26.22 -5.17
CA LEU A 220 -36.94 25.21 -6.21
C LEU A 220 -35.62 25.40 -6.96
N THR A 221 -35.23 26.64 -7.25
CA THR A 221 -33.95 26.93 -7.91
C THR A 221 -32.77 26.61 -6.99
N LEU A 222 -32.86 26.93 -5.69
CA LEU A 222 -31.85 26.56 -4.70
C LEU A 222 -31.69 25.04 -4.62
N LEU A 223 -32.78 24.29 -4.45
CA LEU A 223 -32.74 22.82 -4.40
C LEU A 223 -32.09 22.22 -5.66
N ARG A 224 -32.43 22.75 -6.84
CA ARG A 224 -31.85 22.29 -8.10
C ARG A 224 -30.34 22.55 -8.17
N THR A 225 -29.88 23.70 -7.69
CA THR A 225 -28.43 24.00 -7.64
C THR A 225 -27.68 23.17 -6.61
N VAL A 226 -28.29 22.84 -5.48
CA VAL A 226 -27.68 21.96 -4.47
C VAL A 226 -27.59 20.53 -4.99
N LEU A 227 -28.63 20.05 -5.67
CA LEU A 227 -28.65 18.73 -6.28
C LEU A 227 -27.52 18.61 -7.33
N THR A 228 -27.41 19.56 -8.25
CA THR A 228 -26.35 19.54 -9.27
C THR A 228 -24.96 19.70 -8.65
N HIS A 229 -24.82 20.45 -7.56
CA HIS A 229 -23.55 20.57 -6.85
C HIS A 229 -23.16 19.27 -6.14
N LEU A 230 -24.11 18.54 -5.55
CA LEU A 230 -23.87 17.22 -4.98
C LEU A 230 -23.52 16.21 -6.08
N GLU A 231 -24.27 16.17 -7.18
CA GLU A 231 -23.94 15.35 -8.35
C GLU A 231 -22.52 15.62 -8.86
N LEU A 232 -22.11 16.88 -8.94
CA LEU A 232 -20.78 17.24 -9.44
C LEU A 232 -19.67 16.98 -8.42
N THR A 233 -19.90 17.22 -7.13
CA THR A 233 -18.87 17.14 -6.09
C THR A 233 -18.78 15.78 -5.41
N THR A 234 -19.89 15.19 -4.99
CA THR A 234 -19.87 13.92 -4.27
C THR A 234 -19.80 12.74 -5.23
N HIS A 235 -20.55 12.80 -6.33
CA HIS A 235 -20.56 11.72 -7.31
C HIS A 235 -19.48 11.91 -8.38
N GLY A 236 -19.25 13.14 -8.85
CA GLY A 236 -18.23 13.46 -9.85
C GLY A 236 -16.78 13.34 -9.36
N LEU A 237 -16.42 13.92 -8.20
CA LEU A 237 -15.04 13.86 -7.69
C LEU A 237 -14.68 12.45 -7.21
N HIS A 238 -15.60 11.76 -6.52
CA HIS A 238 -15.34 10.39 -6.07
C HIS A 238 -15.20 9.42 -7.27
N ALA A 239 -16.04 9.55 -8.31
CA ALA A 239 -15.89 8.76 -9.54
C ALA A 239 -14.60 9.10 -10.29
N ARG A 240 -14.18 10.38 -10.33
CA ARG A 240 -12.92 10.79 -10.95
C ARG A 240 -11.70 10.30 -10.18
N ASN A 241 -11.72 10.38 -8.85
CA ASN A 241 -10.62 9.88 -8.00
C ASN A 241 -10.49 8.36 -8.12
N THR A 242 -11.60 7.61 -7.99
CA THR A 242 -11.59 6.15 -8.16
C THR A 242 -11.15 5.73 -9.56
N LYS A 243 -11.55 6.46 -10.61
CA LYS A 243 -11.06 6.24 -11.99
C LYS A 243 -9.58 6.56 -12.15
N ALA A 244 -9.09 7.66 -11.58
CA ALA A 244 -7.67 8.01 -11.61
C ALA A 244 -6.82 6.97 -10.85
N ARG A 245 -7.32 6.51 -9.70
CA ARG A 245 -6.69 5.45 -8.89
C ARG A 245 -6.67 4.12 -9.62
N SER A 246 -7.74 3.70 -10.27
CA SER A 246 -7.75 2.45 -11.05
C SER A 246 -6.83 2.54 -12.27
N ALA A 247 -6.78 3.71 -12.94
CA ALA A 247 -5.84 3.95 -14.02
C ALA A 247 -4.39 3.89 -13.55
N HIS A 248 -4.05 4.54 -12.43
CA HIS A 248 -2.73 4.48 -11.82
C HIS A 248 -2.34 3.05 -11.42
N LEU A 249 -3.23 2.31 -10.77
CA LEU A 249 -2.97 0.92 -10.41
C LEU A 249 -2.77 0.03 -11.64
N SER A 250 -3.51 0.29 -12.73
CA SER A 250 -3.33 -0.42 -14.00
C SER A 250 -1.98 -0.13 -14.65
N THR A 251 -1.52 1.13 -14.65
CA THR A 251 -0.20 1.48 -15.17
C THR A 251 0.92 0.89 -14.32
N VAL A 252 0.79 0.91 -12.98
CA VAL A 252 1.73 0.25 -12.06
C VAL A 252 1.77 -1.26 -12.31
N ALA A 253 0.62 -1.92 -12.45
CA ALA A 253 0.56 -3.35 -12.74
C ALA A 253 1.24 -3.69 -14.09
N SER A 254 1.01 -2.89 -15.13
CA SER A 254 1.67 -3.02 -16.43
C SER A 254 3.19 -2.84 -16.32
N ALA A 255 3.64 -1.83 -15.57
CA ALA A 255 5.06 -1.57 -15.34
C ALA A 255 5.73 -2.72 -14.57
N LEU A 256 5.07 -3.27 -13.55
CA LEU A 256 5.56 -4.44 -12.82
C LEU A 256 5.62 -5.68 -13.71
N ALA A 257 4.61 -5.93 -14.53
CA ALA A 257 4.63 -7.03 -15.49
C ALA A 257 5.82 -6.93 -16.45
N LYS A 258 6.11 -5.73 -16.96
CA LYS A 258 7.28 -5.47 -17.81
C LYS A 258 8.60 -5.61 -17.06
N ARG A 259 8.66 -5.22 -15.79
CA ARG A 259 9.84 -5.45 -14.94
C ARG A 259 10.09 -6.93 -14.71
N ILE A 260 9.06 -7.73 -14.47
CA ILE A 260 9.17 -9.19 -14.33
C ILE A 260 9.65 -9.80 -15.65
N GLU A 261 9.12 -9.38 -16.79
CA GLU A 261 9.57 -9.81 -18.12
C GLU A 261 11.06 -9.49 -18.35
N MET A 262 11.50 -8.28 -17.98
CA MET A 262 12.92 -7.90 -18.06
C MET A 262 13.80 -8.76 -17.15
N VAL A 263 13.38 -8.99 -15.90
CA VAL A 263 14.12 -9.85 -14.95
C VAL A 263 14.17 -11.29 -15.47
N TYR A 264 13.06 -11.80 -16.00
CA TYR A 264 13.03 -13.12 -16.63
C TYR A 264 14.00 -13.22 -17.80
N LEU A 265 14.00 -12.24 -18.71
CA LEU A 265 14.94 -12.20 -19.83
C LEU A 265 16.39 -12.07 -19.36
N ARG A 266 16.65 -11.30 -18.30
CA ARG A 266 17.98 -11.16 -17.70
C ARG A 266 18.45 -12.48 -17.08
N CYS A 267 17.60 -13.14 -16.30
CA CYS A 267 17.89 -14.46 -15.73
C CYS A 267 18.08 -15.50 -16.83
N ARG A 268 17.23 -15.51 -17.87
CA ARG A 268 17.35 -16.41 -19.01
C ARG A 268 18.67 -16.19 -19.74
N ASN A 269 19.04 -14.94 -20.01
CA ASN A 269 20.32 -14.64 -20.64
C ASN A 269 21.49 -15.04 -19.74
N SER A 270 21.41 -14.82 -18.42
CA SER A 270 22.44 -15.23 -17.47
C SER A 270 22.59 -16.75 -17.35
N LEU A 271 21.50 -17.52 -17.45
CA LEU A 271 21.53 -18.98 -17.38
C LEU A 271 21.96 -19.58 -18.72
N TYR A 272 21.43 -19.05 -19.82
CA TYR A 272 21.76 -19.41 -21.19
C TYR A 272 22.71 -18.40 -21.80
N ASN A 273 23.85 -18.19 -21.13
CA ASN A 273 24.94 -17.43 -21.73
C ASN A 273 25.41 -18.14 -23.00
N ARG A 274 25.90 -17.37 -23.97
CA ARG A 274 26.47 -17.91 -25.21
C ARG A 274 27.58 -18.93 -24.90
N ASP A 275 28.38 -18.66 -23.89
CA ASP A 275 29.45 -19.55 -23.45
C ASP A 275 28.90 -20.89 -22.94
N VAL A 276 27.81 -20.87 -22.16
CA VAL A 276 27.13 -22.08 -21.68
C VAL A 276 26.53 -22.88 -22.84
N GLN A 277 25.95 -22.22 -23.84
CA GLN A 277 25.46 -22.90 -25.05
C GLN A 277 26.60 -23.53 -25.86
N THR A 278 27.74 -22.85 -25.98
CA THR A 278 28.92 -23.43 -26.66
C THR A 278 29.51 -24.60 -25.87
N ALA A 279 29.56 -24.52 -24.54
CA ALA A 279 30.01 -25.59 -23.67
C ALA A 279 29.07 -26.81 -23.74
N LEU A 280 27.76 -26.58 -23.76
CA LEU A 280 26.77 -27.65 -23.92
C LEU A 280 26.88 -28.32 -25.30
N GLY A 281 27.08 -27.53 -26.37
CA GLY A 281 27.35 -28.08 -27.70
C GLY A 281 28.67 -28.85 -27.79
N ASN A 282 29.70 -28.41 -27.07
CA ASN A 282 30.95 -29.16 -26.92
C ASN A 282 30.73 -30.48 -26.17
N TYR A 283 29.96 -30.46 -25.09
CA TYR A 283 29.63 -31.64 -24.31
C TYR A 283 28.79 -32.65 -25.11
N GLN A 284 27.82 -32.19 -25.89
CA GLN A 284 27.04 -33.05 -26.78
C GLN A 284 27.93 -33.73 -27.83
N ARG A 285 28.87 -32.98 -28.43
CA ARG A 285 29.86 -33.55 -29.36
C ARG A 285 30.78 -34.57 -28.68
N HIS A 286 31.18 -34.30 -27.44
CA HIS A 286 31.97 -35.24 -26.64
C HIS A 286 31.17 -36.52 -26.34
N LEU A 287 29.91 -36.41 -25.93
CA LEU A 287 29.06 -37.57 -25.68
C LEU A 287 28.88 -38.42 -26.94
N ALA A 288 28.61 -37.81 -28.09
CA ALA A 288 28.51 -38.55 -29.36
C ALA A 288 29.81 -39.25 -29.72
N LYS A 289 30.97 -38.64 -29.42
CA LYS A 289 32.27 -39.29 -29.61
C LYS A 289 32.44 -40.49 -28.67
N VAL A 290 32.13 -40.34 -27.39
CA VAL A 290 32.25 -41.43 -26.41
C VAL A 290 31.29 -42.56 -26.74
N GLU A 291 30.06 -42.25 -27.17
CA GLU A 291 29.09 -43.24 -27.65
C GLU A 291 29.67 -44.02 -28.83
N GLY A 292 30.20 -43.34 -29.85
CA GLY A 292 30.88 -44.00 -30.97
C GLY A 292 32.07 -44.86 -30.53
N GLU A 293 32.91 -44.38 -29.60
CA GLU A 293 34.03 -45.16 -29.05
C GLU A 293 33.56 -46.37 -28.24
N VAL A 294 32.38 -46.32 -27.60
CA VAL A 294 31.78 -47.46 -26.89
C VAL A 294 31.20 -48.45 -27.88
N GLU A 295 30.48 -47.98 -28.91
CA GLU A 295 29.96 -48.82 -29.99
C GLU A 295 31.08 -49.52 -30.76
N GLU A 296 32.18 -48.83 -31.02
CA GLU A 296 33.38 -49.41 -31.63
C GLU A 296 33.99 -50.50 -30.73
N ARG A 297 34.12 -50.24 -29.42
CA ARG A 297 34.58 -51.27 -28.48
C ARG A 297 33.62 -52.45 -28.40
N GLU A 298 32.32 -52.21 -28.40
CA GLU A 298 31.31 -53.26 -28.43
C GLU A 298 31.43 -54.10 -29.71
N ARG A 299 31.61 -53.45 -30.87
CA ARG A 299 31.83 -54.12 -32.16
C ARG A 299 33.11 -54.96 -32.15
N CYS A 300 34.21 -54.43 -31.61
CA CYS A 300 35.46 -55.16 -31.46
C CYS A 300 35.31 -56.36 -30.52
N LEU A 301 34.67 -56.19 -29.37
CA LEU A 301 34.43 -57.27 -28.42
C LEU A 301 33.51 -58.35 -29.00
N LYS A 302 32.47 -57.96 -29.75
CA LYS A 302 31.63 -58.89 -30.50
C LYS A 302 32.44 -59.66 -31.54
N GLY A 303 33.29 -58.99 -32.31
CA GLY A 303 34.18 -59.69 -33.26
C GLY A 303 35.12 -60.68 -32.58
N VAL A 304 35.69 -60.31 -31.43
CA VAL A 304 36.51 -61.22 -30.62
C VAL A 304 35.68 -62.38 -30.05
N LEU A 305 34.44 -62.13 -29.62
CA LEU A 305 33.50 -63.17 -29.21
C LEU A 305 33.16 -64.11 -30.38
N ASP A 306 32.89 -63.59 -31.58
CA ASP A 306 32.65 -64.39 -32.79
C ASP A 306 33.90 -65.20 -33.17
N GLU A 307 35.10 -64.66 -32.99
CA GLU A 307 36.35 -65.40 -33.12
C GLU A 307 36.47 -66.51 -32.06
N PHE A 308 36.11 -66.23 -30.80
CA PHE A 308 36.05 -67.25 -29.76
C PHE A 308 34.93 -68.27 -29.97
N GLU A 309 33.80 -67.90 -30.54
CA GLU A 309 32.69 -68.80 -30.88
C GLU A 309 33.06 -69.65 -32.10
N SER A 310 33.71 -69.09 -33.12
CA SER A 310 34.24 -69.88 -34.24
C SER A 310 35.38 -70.81 -33.83
N VAL A 311 36.17 -70.46 -32.80
CA VAL A 311 37.21 -71.31 -32.21
C VAL A 311 36.65 -72.29 -31.16
N GLY A 312 35.58 -71.92 -30.44
CA GLY A 312 35.08 -72.60 -29.23
C GLY A 312 33.75 -73.31 -29.39
N LEU A 313 32.99 -73.01 -30.44
CA LEU A 313 31.68 -73.57 -30.75
C LEU A 313 31.52 -73.65 -32.28
N GLY A 314 32.24 -74.60 -32.87
CA GLY A 314 31.56 -75.48 -33.82
C GLY A 314 30.44 -76.20 -33.07
N LEU A 315 29.30 -75.52 -32.87
CA LEU A 315 28.02 -76.16 -32.60
C LEU A 315 27.65 -76.93 -33.87
N ASP A 316 28.28 -78.09 -34.03
CA ASP A 316 27.72 -79.20 -34.80
C ASP A 316 26.50 -79.72 -34.01
N LEU A 317 25.44 -78.94 -33.99
CA LEU A 317 24.09 -79.47 -33.92
C LEU A 317 23.57 -79.45 -35.35
N GLU A 318 23.48 -80.66 -35.92
CA GLU A 318 22.77 -81.00 -37.15
C GLU A 318 23.49 -80.79 -38.50
N ASN A 319 24.48 -81.63 -38.82
CA ASN A 319 24.36 -82.60 -39.91
C ASN A 319 25.62 -83.46 -40.06
N GLY A 320 25.42 -84.73 -40.45
CA GLY A 320 26.48 -85.71 -40.62
C GLY A 320 27.55 -85.31 -41.64
N GLY A 321 28.81 -85.54 -41.26
CA GLY A 321 29.97 -85.42 -42.14
C GLY A 321 31.22 -85.91 -41.42
N GLU A 322 31.56 -87.17 -41.62
CA GLU A 322 32.84 -87.76 -41.19
C GLU A 322 33.98 -87.01 -41.90
N GLY A 323 34.64 -86.11 -41.18
CA GLY A 323 35.79 -85.35 -41.68
C GLY A 323 36.77 -85.05 -40.55
N GLU A 324 38.02 -85.47 -40.74
CA GLU A 324 39.11 -85.44 -39.78
C GLU A 324 39.42 -84.05 -39.19
N GLY A 325 38.84 -83.74 -38.03
CA GLY A 325 39.13 -82.54 -37.23
C GLY A 325 39.82 -82.80 -35.90
N LYS A 326 40.53 -83.93 -35.75
CA LYS A 326 41.03 -84.44 -34.45
C LYS A 326 42.11 -83.57 -33.78
N GLY A 327 42.72 -82.62 -34.51
CA GLY A 327 43.82 -81.79 -33.99
C GLY A 327 43.42 -80.54 -33.20
N ARG A 328 42.21 -79.99 -33.39
CA ARG A 328 41.90 -78.62 -32.92
C ARG A 328 41.08 -78.54 -31.63
N LYS A 329 40.22 -79.53 -31.34
CA LYS A 329 39.61 -79.70 -30.00
C LYS A 329 40.65 -79.98 -28.91
N GLY A 330 41.83 -80.49 -29.29
CA GLY A 330 42.95 -80.74 -28.39
C GLY A 330 43.59 -79.47 -27.86
N VAL A 331 43.76 -78.44 -28.70
CA VAL A 331 44.54 -77.24 -28.34
C VAL A 331 43.87 -76.44 -27.21
N MET A 332 42.54 -76.25 -27.23
CA MET A 332 41.84 -75.52 -26.16
C MET A 332 41.76 -76.33 -24.86
N ARG A 333 41.58 -77.65 -24.96
CA ARG A 333 41.68 -78.55 -23.79
C ARG A 333 43.09 -78.52 -23.21
N GLU A 334 44.10 -78.49 -24.05
CA GLU A 334 45.51 -78.47 -23.67
C GLU A 334 45.91 -77.12 -23.06
N VAL A 335 45.45 -75.99 -23.61
CA VAL A 335 45.66 -74.65 -23.03
C VAL A 335 44.95 -74.53 -21.68
N GLY A 336 43.70 -74.98 -21.58
CA GLY A 336 42.97 -75.04 -20.31
C GLY A 336 43.64 -75.98 -19.29
N SER A 337 44.16 -77.13 -19.73
CA SER A 337 44.89 -78.06 -18.86
C SER A 337 46.21 -77.46 -18.38
N ARG A 338 46.98 -76.82 -19.25
CA ARG A 338 48.23 -76.12 -18.90
C ARG A 338 47.97 -74.97 -17.92
N TYR A 339 46.88 -74.22 -18.10
CA TYR A 339 46.51 -73.16 -17.15
C TYR A 339 46.12 -73.73 -15.77
N GLY A 340 45.40 -74.86 -15.76
CA GLY A 340 45.06 -75.58 -14.54
C GLY A 340 46.29 -76.19 -13.83
N GLU A 341 47.26 -76.69 -14.60
CA GLU A 341 48.54 -77.19 -14.09
C GLU A 341 49.37 -76.06 -13.48
N VAL A 342 49.47 -74.91 -14.16
CA VAL A 342 50.18 -73.72 -13.63
C VAL A 342 49.51 -73.21 -12.35
N LEU A 343 48.18 -73.19 -12.26
CA LEU A 343 47.48 -72.80 -11.04
C LEU A 343 47.77 -73.77 -9.87
N LYS A 344 47.77 -75.08 -10.13
CA LYS A 344 48.14 -76.08 -9.12
C LYS A 344 49.59 -75.95 -8.68
N GLU A 345 50.50 -75.64 -9.60
CA GLU A 345 51.91 -75.44 -9.27
C GLU A 345 52.12 -74.15 -8.46
N ILE A 346 51.41 -73.06 -8.79
CA ILE A 346 51.42 -71.84 -7.97
C ILE A 346 50.92 -72.11 -6.55
N GLU A 347 49.88 -72.93 -6.40
CA GLU A 347 49.33 -73.31 -5.09
C GLU A 347 50.31 -74.19 -4.31
N ARG A 348 50.94 -75.18 -4.96
CA ARG A 348 52.01 -76.01 -4.36
C ARG A 348 53.22 -75.17 -3.93
N VAL A 349 53.67 -74.25 -4.79
CA VAL A 349 54.79 -73.34 -4.46
C VAL A 349 54.42 -72.44 -3.29
N ARG A 350 53.17 -71.95 -3.22
CA ARG A 350 52.68 -71.16 -2.08
C ARG A 350 52.74 -71.97 -0.79
N GLU A 351 52.24 -73.20 -0.78
CA GLU A 351 52.29 -74.09 0.39
C GLU A 351 53.74 -74.42 0.79
N GLU A 352 54.62 -74.60 -0.19
CA GLU A 352 56.04 -74.86 0.09
C GLU A 352 56.76 -73.64 0.67
N VAL A 353 56.48 -72.43 0.16
CA VAL A 353 56.99 -71.19 0.74
C VAL A 353 56.51 -71.02 2.18
N GLU A 354 55.24 -71.28 2.46
CA GLU A 354 54.68 -71.20 3.82
C GLU A 354 55.32 -72.23 4.76
N ARG A 355 55.56 -73.46 4.29
CA ARG A 355 56.31 -74.49 5.03
C ARG A 355 57.75 -74.09 5.30
N LEU A 356 58.44 -73.51 4.30
CA LEU A 356 59.82 -73.06 4.44
C LEU A 356 59.93 -71.86 5.38
N GLU A 357 58.99 -70.93 5.36
CA GLU A 357 58.93 -69.83 6.31
C GLU A 357 58.65 -70.31 7.75
N GLY A 358 57.74 -71.28 7.92
CA GLY A 358 57.49 -71.91 9.22
C GLY A 358 58.70 -72.66 9.76
N GLY A 359 59.39 -73.41 8.90
CA GLY A 359 60.65 -74.10 9.23
C GLY A 359 61.79 -73.14 9.56
N HIS A 360 61.91 -72.03 8.83
CA HIS A 360 62.93 -71.01 9.10
C HIS A 360 62.69 -70.32 10.44
N ARG A 361 61.43 -70.03 10.81
CA ARG A 361 61.06 -69.53 12.14
C ARG A 361 61.38 -70.53 13.25
N ALA A 362 61.09 -71.82 13.05
CA ALA A 362 61.41 -72.86 14.03
C ALA A 362 62.94 -73.03 14.23
N VAL A 363 63.73 -72.98 13.15
CA VAL A 363 65.20 -73.03 13.23
C VAL A 363 65.76 -71.79 13.94
N GLN A 364 65.23 -70.59 13.66
CA GLN A 364 65.63 -69.37 14.38
C GLN A 364 65.28 -69.44 15.87
N GLN A 365 64.11 -69.96 16.25
CA GLN A 365 63.72 -70.18 17.64
C GLN A 365 64.62 -71.22 18.34
N SER A 366 64.99 -72.32 17.67
CA SER A 366 65.93 -73.31 18.22
C SER A 366 67.34 -72.75 18.41
N ARG A 367 67.82 -71.87 17.51
CA ARG A 367 69.11 -71.17 17.64
C ARG A 367 69.07 -70.14 18.77
N ALA A 368 67.97 -69.44 18.97
CA ALA A 368 67.77 -68.53 20.10
C ALA A 368 67.70 -69.28 21.45
N ALA A 369 67.04 -70.44 21.50
CA ALA A 369 67.01 -71.30 22.67
C ALA A 369 68.40 -71.89 23.01
N LYS A 370 69.20 -72.27 21.99
CA LYS A 370 70.59 -72.73 22.21
C LYS A 370 71.53 -71.63 22.70
N ARG A 371 71.31 -70.36 22.32
CA ARG A 371 72.06 -69.22 22.84
C ARG A 371 71.71 -68.92 24.31
N SER A 372 70.43 -68.94 24.67
CA SER A 372 69.99 -68.70 26.06
C SER A 372 70.31 -69.85 27.03
N GLY A 373 70.51 -71.07 26.55
CA GLY A 373 70.99 -72.20 27.36
C GLY A 373 72.50 -72.19 27.67
N SER A 374 73.31 -71.47 26.89
CA SER A 374 74.76 -71.36 27.10
C SER A 374 75.16 -70.24 28.07
N GLU A 375 74.26 -69.32 28.39
CA GLU A 375 74.50 -68.21 29.33
C GLU A 375 74.14 -68.53 30.79
N ARG A 376 73.57 -69.72 31.10
CA ARG A 376 73.19 -70.12 32.48
C ARG A 376 74.13 -71.10 33.19
N VAL A 377 75.32 -71.39 32.64
CA VAL A 377 76.32 -72.27 33.27
C VAL A 377 77.63 -71.52 33.61
N GLY A 378 77.66 -70.18 33.48
CA GLY A 378 78.85 -69.35 33.70
C GLY A 378 78.83 -68.42 34.91
N GLU A 379 77.83 -68.50 35.79
CA GLU A 379 77.76 -67.70 37.02
C GLU A 379 77.47 -68.60 38.23
N SER A 380 78.52 -69.22 38.75
CA SER A 380 78.71 -69.62 40.16
C SER A 380 80.19 -69.86 40.41
#